data_AF-A0A1Y0H0C3-F1
#
_entry.id   AF-A0A1Y0H0C3-F1
#
_cell.length_a   1.000
_cell.length_b   1.000
_cell.length_c   1.000
_cell.angle_alpha   90.00
_cell.angle_beta   90.00
_cell.angle_gamma   90.00
#
_symmetry.space_group_name_H-M   'P 1'
#
loop_
_entity.id
_entity.type
_entity.pdbx_description
1 polymer ?
#
loop_
_entity_poly.entity_id
_entity_poly.type
_entity_poly.pdbx_seq_one_letter_code
_entity_poly.pdbx_strand_id
1 'polypeptide(L)'
;MLGTLLFSLALAFDEPTKIDMEESYGRTPEQIVGMGWEKWYDFYIGKTGSETTMSMNFASMLYGDSLYIINSGLLRKVDSGRRQVISALRRPMFDYKQACVQVGYTRTGGGTMWSLFSSGVRMSAEEVIGKLIDRKPDGRSATQSEVRAVWDEIQLKVESEHAMISQSSSMTGVSYDELLQTVRSGRRMFENDVKLIGRIESAKERAMIFGYYLDGAETARSTEME
;
A
#
# COMPACT_ATOMS: atom_id res chain seq x y z
N MET A 1 32.17 -13.36 -3.32
CA MET A 1 31.00 -13.48 -4.23
C MET A 1 30.11 -14.59 -3.70
N LEU A 2 29.13 -14.22 -2.88
CA LEU A 2 28.04 -15.09 -2.43
C LEU A 2 26.81 -14.19 -2.45
N GLY A 3 25.85 -14.59 -3.28
CA GLY A 3 24.79 -13.74 -3.81
C GLY A 3 23.83 -13.27 -2.73
N THR A 4 23.66 -11.96 -2.68
CA THR A 4 22.52 -11.29 -2.05
C THR A 4 21.26 -11.71 -2.81
N LEU A 5 20.60 -12.78 -2.35
CA LEU A 5 19.19 -13.01 -2.62
C LEU A 5 18.42 -11.87 -1.92
N LEU A 6 18.35 -10.73 -2.60
CA LEU A 6 17.31 -9.74 -2.37
C LEU A 6 15.99 -10.48 -2.61
N PHE A 7 15.35 -10.92 -1.52
CA PHE A 7 13.94 -11.26 -1.53
C PHE A 7 13.20 -9.96 -1.84
N SER A 8 13.07 -9.64 -3.12
CA SER A 8 12.25 -8.54 -3.59
C SER A 8 10.81 -8.89 -3.28
N LEU A 9 10.36 -8.52 -2.08
CA LEU A 9 8.96 -8.46 -1.68
C LEU A 9 8.21 -7.32 -2.43
N ALA A 10 8.64 -7.03 -3.65
CA ALA A 10 7.98 -6.10 -4.55
C ALA A 10 6.99 -6.94 -5.36
N LEU A 11 5.76 -7.05 -4.85
CA LEU A 11 4.65 -7.49 -5.69
C LEU A 11 4.57 -6.50 -6.87
N ALA A 12 4.80 -7.01 -8.08
CA ALA A 12 4.62 -6.21 -9.28
C ALA A 12 3.16 -5.74 -9.33
N PHE A 13 2.93 -4.45 -9.56
CA PHE A 13 1.60 -3.99 -9.92
C PHE A 13 1.33 -4.45 -11.35
N ASP A 14 0.81 -5.66 -11.45
CA ASP A 14 0.17 -6.19 -12.65
C ASP A 14 -1.29 -5.70 -12.67
N GLU A 15 -1.88 -5.53 -13.85
CA GLU A 15 -3.28 -5.10 -13.98
C GLU A 15 -4.16 -6.34 -14.16
N PRO A 16 -4.77 -6.88 -13.08
CA PRO A 16 -5.53 -8.11 -13.18
C PRO A 16 -6.73 -7.90 -14.10
N THR A 17 -6.84 -8.78 -15.08
CA THR A 17 -7.97 -8.80 -16.03
C THR A 17 -9.00 -9.87 -15.67
N LYS A 18 -8.64 -10.82 -14.81
CA LYS A 18 -9.48 -11.89 -14.27
C LYS A 18 -8.95 -12.36 -12.92
N ILE A 19 -9.80 -13.02 -12.14
CA ILE A 19 -9.43 -13.77 -10.93
C ILE A 19 -9.34 -15.26 -11.27
N ASP A 20 -8.41 -15.98 -10.63
CA ASP A 20 -8.37 -17.43 -10.69
C ASP A 20 -9.56 -18.04 -9.94
N MET A 21 -10.36 -18.83 -10.64
CA MET A 21 -11.59 -19.42 -10.08
C MET A 21 -11.31 -20.54 -9.08
N GLU A 22 -10.15 -21.20 -9.16
CA GLU A 22 -9.72 -22.20 -8.19
C GLU A 22 -9.25 -21.51 -6.91
N GLU A 23 -8.36 -20.52 -7.03
CA GLU A 23 -7.84 -19.77 -5.88
C GLU A 23 -8.95 -18.98 -5.16
N SER A 24 -9.96 -18.49 -5.87
CA SER A 24 -11.10 -17.78 -5.29
C SER A 24 -12.22 -18.68 -4.75
N TYR A 25 -12.04 -20.01 -4.78
CA TYR A 25 -13.07 -20.98 -4.39
C TYR A 25 -14.40 -20.79 -5.13
N GLY A 26 -14.32 -20.49 -6.43
CA GLY A 26 -15.47 -20.32 -7.31
C GLY A 26 -16.16 -18.96 -7.20
N ARG A 27 -15.58 -17.96 -6.52
CA ARG A 27 -16.18 -16.63 -6.33
C ARG A 27 -15.79 -15.67 -7.44
N THR A 28 -16.77 -14.97 -8.01
CA THR A 28 -16.48 -13.90 -8.98
C THR A 28 -16.01 -12.63 -8.27
N PRO A 29 -15.32 -11.70 -8.97
CA PRO A 29 -14.92 -10.41 -8.40
C PRO A 29 -16.08 -9.64 -7.76
N GLU A 30 -17.26 -9.65 -8.38
CA GLU A 30 -18.47 -8.98 -7.86
C GLU A 30 -18.94 -9.62 -6.54
N GLN A 31 -18.86 -10.94 -6.42
CA GLN A 31 -19.21 -11.65 -5.19
C GLN A 31 -18.21 -11.35 -4.08
N ILE A 32 -16.90 -11.38 -4.39
CA ILE A 32 -15.83 -11.07 -3.45
C ILE A 32 -15.98 -9.65 -2.89
N VAL A 33 -16.09 -8.65 -3.77
CA VAL A 33 -16.25 -7.25 -3.37
C VAL A 33 -17.60 -7.02 -2.68
N GLY A 34 -18.67 -7.65 -3.16
CA GLY A 34 -20.01 -7.52 -2.59
C GLY A 34 -20.16 -8.07 -1.17
N MET A 35 -19.27 -8.98 -0.75
CA MET A 35 -19.20 -9.45 0.65
C MET A 35 -18.59 -8.41 1.59
N GLY A 36 -17.70 -7.56 1.09
CA GLY A 36 -16.81 -6.72 1.89
C GLY A 36 -15.63 -7.51 2.46
N TRP A 37 -14.55 -6.77 2.81
CA TRP A 37 -13.26 -7.34 3.22
C TRP A 37 -13.38 -8.37 4.35
N GLU A 38 -14.00 -8.01 5.48
CA GLU A 38 -14.10 -8.87 6.67
C GLU A 38 -14.76 -10.22 6.35
N LYS A 39 -15.92 -10.19 5.67
CA LYS A 39 -16.65 -11.41 5.32
C LYS A 39 -15.92 -12.24 4.26
N TRP A 40 -15.23 -11.59 3.33
CA TRP A 40 -14.40 -12.29 2.35
C TRP A 40 -13.22 -12.99 3.03
N TYR A 41 -12.53 -12.29 3.92
CA TYR A 41 -11.41 -12.85 4.69
C TYR A 41 -11.85 -14.08 5.49
N ASP A 42 -12.93 -13.97 6.27
CA ASP A 42 -13.47 -15.07 7.06
C ASP A 42 -13.88 -16.27 6.18
N PHE A 43 -14.51 -16.00 5.03
CA PHE A 43 -14.85 -17.04 4.07
C PHE A 43 -13.62 -17.73 3.51
N TYR A 44 -12.60 -16.97 3.11
CA TYR A 44 -11.39 -17.50 2.49
C TYR A 44 -10.61 -18.38 3.47
N ILE A 45 -10.38 -17.87 4.69
CA ILE A 45 -9.72 -18.61 5.76
C ILE A 45 -10.52 -19.88 6.14
N GLY A 46 -11.84 -19.78 6.22
CA GLY A 46 -12.70 -20.94 6.46
C GLY A 46 -12.60 -22.01 5.36
N LYS A 47 -12.23 -21.62 4.12
CA LYS A 47 -12.01 -22.55 3.00
C LYS A 47 -10.61 -23.15 2.96
N THR A 48 -9.57 -22.40 3.32
CA THR A 48 -8.20 -22.92 3.38
C THR A 48 -8.01 -23.88 4.56
N GLY A 49 -8.87 -23.82 5.59
CA GLY A 49 -8.78 -24.65 6.79
C GLY A 49 -7.59 -24.32 7.69
N SER A 50 -6.89 -23.21 7.42
CA SER A 50 -5.76 -22.75 8.23
C SER A 50 -5.55 -21.23 8.11
N GLU A 51 -5.29 -20.60 9.25
CA GLU A 51 -4.89 -19.18 9.36
C GLU A 51 -3.37 -19.06 9.20
N THR A 52 -2.85 -19.42 8.03
CA THR A 52 -1.45 -19.18 7.70
C THR A 52 -1.28 -17.78 7.12
N THR A 53 -0.12 -17.15 7.34
CA THR A 53 0.24 -15.88 6.69
C THR A 53 0.07 -15.95 5.17
N MET A 54 0.40 -17.09 4.58
CA MET A 54 0.20 -17.30 3.15
C MET A 54 -1.28 -17.18 2.76
N SER A 55 -2.18 -17.84 3.50
CA SER A 55 -3.63 -17.72 3.28
C SER A 55 -4.13 -16.28 3.48
N MET A 56 -3.63 -15.57 4.48
CA MET A 56 -3.97 -14.16 4.72
C MET A 56 -3.51 -13.24 3.58
N ASN A 57 -2.29 -13.46 3.07
CA ASN A 57 -1.77 -12.71 1.93
C ASN A 57 -2.65 -12.94 0.70
N PHE A 58 -2.97 -14.20 0.39
CA PHE A 58 -3.80 -14.52 -0.77
C PHE A 58 -5.21 -13.93 -0.66
N ALA A 59 -5.83 -13.99 0.52
CA ALA A 59 -7.11 -13.34 0.75
C ALA A 59 -7.05 -11.84 0.41
N SER A 60 -6.02 -11.14 0.90
CA SER A 60 -5.78 -9.71 0.65
C SER A 60 -5.54 -9.40 -0.83
N MET A 61 -4.71 -10.20 -1.49
CA MET A 61 -4.39 -10.06 -2.91
C MET A 61 -5.64 -10.24 -3.78
N LEU A 62 -6.39 -11.34 -3.60
CA LEU A 62 -7.59 -11.64 -4.38
C LEU A 62 -8.67 -10.58 -4.19
N TYR A 63 -8.82 -10.04 -2.97
CA TYR A 63 -9.75 -8.95 -2.72
C TYR A 63 -9.31 -7.66 -3.43
N GLY A 64 -8.03 -7.30 -3.34
CA GLY A 64 -7.46 -6.15 -4.03
C GLY A 64 -7.55 -6.26 -5.55
N ASP A 65 -7.31 -7.44 -6.12
CA ASP A 65 -7.44 -7.70 -7.55
C ASP A 65 -8.90 -7.63 -8.00
N SER A 66 -9.82 -8.15 -7.18
CA SER A 66 -11.26 -8.05 -7.44
C SER A 66 -11.73 -6.60 -7.43
N LEU A 67 -11.30 -5.80 -6.45
CA LEU A 67 -11.57 -4.36 -6.42
C LEU A 67 -11.02 -3.67 -7.67
N TYR A 68 -9.78 -3.98 -8.09
CA TYR A 68 -9.20 -3.41 -9.30
C TYR A 68 -10.06 -3.69 -10.54
N ILE A 69 -10.51 -4.93 -10.73
CA ILE A 69 -11.35 -5.33 -11.86
C ILE A 69 -12.68 -4.56 -11.86
N ILE A 70 -13.37 -4.54 -10.72
CA ILE A 70 -14.66 -3.83 -10.57
C ILE A 70 -14.49 -2.34 -10.83
N ASN A 71 -13.53 -1.70 -10.16
CA ASN A 71 -13.26 -0.27 -10.31
C ASN A 71 -12.84 0.08 -11.73
N SER A 72 -12.10 -0.79 -12.43
CA SER A 72 -11.75 -0.58 -13.84
C SER A 72 -12.98 -0.56 -14.75
N GLY A 73 -13.97 -1.42 -14.49
CA GLY A 73 -15.27 -1.38 -15.15
C GLY A 73 -16.05 -0.10 -14.86
N LEU A 74 -16.04 0.35 -13.60
CA LEU A 74 -16.74 1.58 -13.17
C LEU A 74 -16.08 2.85 -13.71
N LEU A 75 -14.75 2.91 -13.77
CA LEU A 75 -14.01 4.05 -14.33
C LEU A 75 -14.39 4.34 -15.78
N ARG A 76 -14.74 3.31 -16.56
CA ARG A 76 -15.22 3.47 -17.95
C ARG A 76 -16.54 4.24 -18.05
N LYS A 77 -17.26 4.42 -16.95
CA LYS A 77 -18.51 5.19 -16.87
C LYS A 77 -18.32 6.61 -16.31
N VAL A 78 -17.15 6.91 -15.74
CA VAL A 78 -16.78 8.24 -15.22
C VAL A 78 -16.44 9.18 -16.38
N ASP A 79 -16.66 10.48 -16.23
CA ASP A 79 -16.26 11.50 -17.19
C ASP A 79 -14.76 11.42 -17.54
N SER A 80 -14.37 11.76 -18.77
CA SER A 80 -13.02 11.48 -19.30
C SER A 80 -11.91 12.20 -18.52
N GLY A 81 -12.13 13.45 -18.12
CA GLY A 81 -11.17 14.23 -17.34
C GLY A 81 -10.93 13.63 -15.97
N ARG A 82 -11.99 13.36 -15.21
CA ARG A 82 -11.90 12.74 -13.89
C ARG A 82 -11.35 11.31 -13.97
N ARG A 83 -11.77 10.53 -14.98
CA ARG A 83 -11.23 9.19 -15.24
C ARG A 83 -9.72 9.23 -15.41
N GLN A 84 -9.19 10.17 -16.18
CA GLN A 84 -7.75 10.30 -16.41
C GLN A 84 -7.01 10.59 -15.09
N VAL A 85 -7.54 11.50 -14.27
CA VAL A 85 -6.92 11.84 -12.97
C VAL A 85 -6.95 10.64 -12.01
N ILE A 86 -8.11 9.98 -11.85
CA ILE A 86 -8.24 8.83 -10.94
C ILE A 86 -7.38 7.65 -11.42
N SER A 87 -7.37 7.36 -12.72
CA SER A 87 -6.56 6.25 -13.26
C SER A 87 -5.07 6.50 -13.05
N ALA A 88 -4.63 7.75 -13.19
CA ALA A 88 -3.23 8.13 -12.96
C ALA A 88 -2.80 8.02 -11.49
N LEU A 89 -3.74 8.02 -10.52
CA LEU A 89 -3.44 7.91 -9.09
C LEU A 89 -3.16 6.47 -8.64
N ARG A 90 -3.73 5.46 -9.31
CA ARG A 90 -3.66 4.05 -8.89
C ARG A 90 -2.24 3.55 -8.65
N ARG A 91 -1.40 3.66 -9.68
CA ARG A 91 -0.03 3.17 -9.63
C ARG A 91 0.82 3.93 -8.61
N PRO A 92 0.83 5.29 -8.59
CA PRO A 92 1.56 6.02 -7.56
C PRO A 92 1.11 5.72 -6.12
N MET A 93 -0.20 5.59 -5.88
CA MET A 93 -0.71 5.20 -4.55
C MET A 93 -0.19 3.83 -4.12
N PHE A 94 -0.17 2.84 -5.03
CA PHE A 94 0.40 1.53 -4.78
C PHE A 94 1.90 1.62 -4.48
N ASP A 95 2.67 2.26 -5.38
CA ASP A 95 4.13 2.36 -5.26
C ASP A 95 4.55 3.10 -3.98
N TYR A 96 3.83 4.16 -3.60
CA TYR A 96 4.08 4.88 -2.36
C TYR A 96 3.92 3.99 -1.13
N LYS A 97 2.83 3.22 -1.04
CA LYS A 97 2.59 2.38 0.14
C LYS A 97 3.51 1.15 0.16
N GLN A 98 3.92 0.63 -1.01
CA GLN A 98 5.03 -0.34 -1.09
C GLN A 98 6.36 0.26 -0.59
N ALA A 99 6.66 1.52 -0.93
CA ALA A 99 7.84 2.19 -0.40
C ALA A 99 7.77 2.36 1.14
N CYS A 100 6.58 2.64 1.68
CA CYS A 100 6.36 2.68 3.14
C CYS A 100 6.61 1.32 3.79
N VAL A 101 6.11 0.24 3.18
CA VAL A 101 6.39 -1.14 3.61
C VAL A 101 7.88 -1.43 3.55
N GLN A 102 8.58 -1.00 2.49
CA GLN A 102 10.01 -1.20 2.37
C GLN A 102 10.79 -0.46 3.46
N VAL A 103 10.43 0.79 3.79
CA VAL A 103 11.04 1.51 4.92
C VAL A 103 10.88 0.72 6.21
N GLY A 104 9.65 0.27 6.50
CA GLY A 104 9.37 -0.51 7.69
C GLY A 104 10.13 -1.84 7.74
N TYR A 105 10.09 -2.61 6.64
CA TYR A 105 10.81 -3.86 6.45
C TYR A 105 12.31 -3.68 6.72
N THR A 106 12.91 -2.68 6.07
CA THR A 106 14.33 -2.36 6.18
C THR A 106 14.72 -1.96 7.61
N ARG A 107 13.81 -1.33 8.36
CA ARG A 107 14.07 -0.90 9.76
C ARG A 107 13.95 -2.02 10.78
N THR A 108 13.02 -2.95 10.62
CA THR A 108 12.76 -4.00 11.64
C THR A 108 13.31 -5.38 11.27
N GLY A 109 14.01 -5.53 10.15
CA GLY A 109 14.54 -6.82 9.70
C GLY A 109 13.50 -7.74 9.03
N GLY A 110 12.41 -7.18 8.53
CA GLY A 110 11.43 -7.89 7.72
C GLY A 110 10.48 -8.82 8.48
N GLY A 111 10.00 -9.85 7.78
CA GLY A 111 9.16 -10.90 8.35
C GLY A 111 7.67 -10.88 7.94
N THR A 112 6.93 -11.77 8.59
CA THR A 112 5.52 -12.09 8.35
C THR A 112 4.59 -10.87 8.35
N MET A 113 4.85 -9.90 9.23
CA MET A 113 4.05 -8.68 9.35
C MET A 113 4.12 -7.82 8.08
N TRP A 114 5.32 -7.59 7.53
CA TRP A 114 5.52 -6.77 6.34
C TRP A 114 5.02 -7.45 5.07
N SER A 115 5.06 -8.79 5.02
CA SER A 115 4.36 -9.59 4.01
C SER A 115 2.87 -9.27 3.98
N LEU A 116 2.20 -9.27 5.14
CA LEU A 116 0.78 -8.97 5.23
C LEU A 116 0.49 -7.53 4.76
N PHE A 117 1.27 -6.55 5.24
CA PHE A 117 1.12 -5.17 4.78
C PHE A 117 1.31 -5.02 3.26
N SER A 118 2.34 -5.66 2.68
CA SER A 118 2.61 -5.61 1.24
C SER A 118 1.43 -6.20 0.43
N SER A 119 0.88 -7.33 0.88
CA SER A 119 -0.25 -7.99 0.21
C SER A 119 -1.54 -7.15 0.23
N GLY A 120 -1.73 -6.33 1.26
CA GLY A 120 -2.89 -5.44 1.42
C GLY A 120 -2.77 -4.09 0.71
N VAL A 121 -1.62 -3.77 0.10
CA VAL A 121 -1.40 -2.45 -0.53
C VAL A 121 -2.40 -2.20 -1.66
N ARG A 122 -2.59 -3.16 -2.57
CA ARG A 122 -3.52 -3.00 -3.70
C ARG A 122 -4.95 -2.81 -3.21
N MET A 123 -5.38 -3.63 -2.25
CA MET A 123 -6.69 -3.48 -1.61
C MET A 123 -6.88 -2.06 -1.08
N SER A 124 -5.95 -1.57 -0.26
CA SER A 124 -6.06 -0.23 0.34
C SER A 124 -6.14 0.87 -0.72
N ALA A 125 -5.33 0.77 -1.79
CA ALA A 125 -5.34 1.74 -2.87
C ALA A 125 -6.68 1.72 -3.61
N GLU A 126 -7.17 0.54 -3.98
CA GLU A 126 -8.41 0.39 -4.74
C GLU A 126 -9.67 0.73 -3.92
N GLU A 127 -9.66 0.58 -2.60
CA GLU A 127 -10.73 1.09 -1.74
C GLU A 127 -10.86 2.62 -1.85
N VAL A 128 -9.73 3.34 -1.81
CA VAL A 128 -9.72 4.80 -2.01
C VAL A 128 -10.17 5.18 -3.42
N ILE A 129 -9.72 4.43 -4.43
CA ILE A 129 -10.13 4.65 -5.83
C ILE A 129 -11.64 4.44 -6.00
N GLY A 130 -12.22 3.40 -5.41
CA GLY A 130 -13.67 3.17 -5.42
C GLY A 130 -14.45 4.35 -4.85
N LYS A 131 -14.00 4.90 -3.72
CA LYS A 131 -14.60 6.08 -3.09
C LYS A 131 -14.51 7.34 -3.95
N LEU A 132 -13.40 7.51 -4.69
CA LEU A 132 -13.24 8.58 -5.67
C LEU A 132 -14.15 8.40 -6.89
N ILE A 133 -14.35 7.17 -7.37
CA ILE A 133 -15.28 6.88 -8.46
C ILE A 133 -16.71 7.25 -8.04
N ASP A 134 -17.11 6.84 -6.84
CA ASP A 134 -18.47 7.04 -6.31
C ASP A 134 -18.73 8.45 -5.77
N ARG A 135 -17.70 9.31 -5.69
CA ARG A 135 -17.74 10.65 -5.08
C ARG A 135 -18.25 10.63 -3.63
N LYS A 136 -17.91 9.58 -2.90
CA LYS A 136 -18.26 9.39 -1.49
C LYS A 136 -16.98 9.37 -0.65
N PRO A 137 -16.30 10.52 -0.48
CA PRO A 137 -15.11 10.55 0.35
C PRO A 137 -15.47 10.24 1.80
N ASP A 138 -14.94 9.13 2.30
CA ASP A 138 -15.04 8.64 3.66
C ASP A 138 -13.70 8.01 4.09
N GLY A 139 -13.46 7.92 5.40
CA GLY A 139 -12.18 7.49 5.97
C GLY A 139 -11.37 8.64 6.56
N ARG A 140 -10.10 8.37 6.89
CA ARG A 140 -9.22 9.34 7.53
C ARG A 140 -9.03 10.55 6.63
N SER A 141 -9.20 11.73 7.21
CA SER A 141 -8.86 12.98 6.55
C SER A 141 -7.52 13.48 7.08
N ALA A 142 -6.66 13.93 6.18
CA ALA A 142 -5.40 14.56 6.53
C ALA A 142 -5.08 15.71 5.58
N THR A 143 -4.07 16.47 5.95
CA THR A 143 -3.48 17.54 5.16
C THR A 143 -2.14 17.09 4.59
N GLN A 144 -1.71 17.77 3.53
CA GLN A 144 -0.37 17.57 2.98
C GLN A 144 0.74 17.81 4.02
N SER A 145 0.54 18.78 4.92
CA SER A 145 1.53 19.11 5.95
C SER A 145 1.70 18.00 6.98
N GLU A 146 0.62 17.30 7.34
CA GLU A 146 0.69 16.16 8.27
C GLU A 146 1.51 15.00 7.68
N VAL A 147 1.30 14.68 6.40
CA VAL A 147 2.10 13.64 5.72
C VAL A 147 3.58 14.03 5.67
N ARG A 148 3.89 15.30 5.38
CA ARG A 148 5.27 15.81 5.36
C ARG A 148 5.93 15.71 6.73
N ALA A 149 5.22 16.10 7.78
CA ALA A 149 5.73 16.05 9.15
C ALA A 149 6.16 14.63 9.53
N VAL A 150 5.37 13.61 9.18
CA VAL A 150 5.75 12.21 9.45
C VAL A 150 7.01 11.80 8.67
N TRP A 151 7.16 12.21 7.42
CA TRP A 151 8.40 11.93 6.67
C TRP A 151 9.63 12.66 7.23
N ASP A 152 9.46 13.89 7.70
CA ASP A 152 10.51 14.64 8.38
C ASP A 152 10.92 13.93 9.69
N GLU A 153 9.96 13.46 10.48
CA GLU A 153 10.20 12.66 11.70
C GLU A 153 10.96 11.36 11.40
N ILE A 154 10.54 10.60 10.39
CA ILE A 154 11.21 9.35 9.99
C ILE A 154 12.65 9.63 9.58
N GLN A 155 12.87 10.65 8.75
CA GLN A 155 14.21 11.00 8.29
C GLN A 155 15.11 11.42 9.47
N LEU A 156 14.63 12.30 10.34
CA LEU A 156 15.36 12.73 11.54
C LEU A 156 15.71 11.54 12.45
N LYS A 157 14.78 10.61 12.64
CA LYS A 157 15.01 9.40 13.44
C LYS A 157 16.11 8.54 12.84
N VAL A 158 16.04 8.24 11.53
CA VAL A 158 17.08 7.46 10.82
C VAL A 158 18.44 8.14 10.91
N GLU A 159 18.51 9.45 10.69
CA GLU A 159 19.75 10.23 10.79
C GLU A 159 20.33 10.20 12.22
N SER A 160 19.49 10.28 13.25
CA SER A 160 19.92 10.20 14.66
C SER A 160 20.42 8.80 15.07
N GLU A 161 19.90 7.75 14.44
CA GLU A 161 20.22 6.35 14.71
C GLU A 161 21.42 5.84 13.86
N HIS A 162 22.07 6.71 13.06
CA HIS A 162 23.11 6.34 12.10
C HIS A 162 24.20 5.43 12.70
N ALA A 163 24.78 5.80 13.85
CA ALA A 163 25.85 5.01 14.46
C ALA A 163 25.40 3.59 14.83
N MET A 164 24.16 3.43 15.32
CA MET A 164 23.58 2.13 15.67
C MET A 164 23.24 1.30 14.43
N ILE A 165 22.68 1.94 13.40
CA ILE A 165 22.35 1.28 12.13
C ILE A 165 23.64 0.79 11.45
N SER A 166 24.68 1.61 11.41
CA SER A 166 25.97 1.24 10.82
C SER A 166 26.64 0.07 11.54
N GLN A 167 26.49 -0.05 12.86
CA GLN A 167 27.00 -1.20 13.62
C GLN A 167 26.19 -2.48 13.39
N SER A 168 24.86 -2.38 13.30
CA SER A 168 23.95 -3.51 13.10
C SER A 168 23.82 -3.99 11.65
N SER A 169 24.33 -3.22 10.68
CA SER A 169 24.33 -3.55 9.25
C SER A 169 24.93 -4.92 8.92
N SER A 170 25.88 -5.40 9.73
CA SER A 170 26.48 -6.72 9.61
C SER A 170 25.52 -7.88 9.94
N MET A 171 24.45 -7.63 10.72
CA MET A 171 23.45 -8.62 11.12
C MET A 171 22.22 -8.61 10.22
N THR A 172 21.81 -7.44 9.73
CA THR A 172 20.59 -7.28 8.91
C THR A 172 20.88 -7.23 7.41
N GLY A 173 22.13 -7.01 7.01
CA GLY A 173 22.52 -6.82 5.61
C GLY A 173 22.12 -5.46 5.02
N VAL A 174 21.48 -4.61 5.80
CA VAL A 174 20.99 -3.28 5.40
C VAL A 174 21.98 -2.21 5.84
N SER A 175 22.40 -1.36 4.90
CA SER A 175 23.23 -0.18 5.24
C SER A 175 22.38 1.03 5.61
N TYR A 176 22.96 1.93 6.42
CA TYR A 176 22.36 3.23 6.72
C TYR A 176 22.00 4.01 5.44
N ASP A 177 22.91 4.03 4.46
CA ASP A 177 22.71 4.75 3.20
C ASP A 177 21.52 4.21 2.40
N GLU A 178 21.33 2.89 2.41
CA GLU A 178 20.19 2.23 1.76
C GLU A 178 18.86 2.58 2.43
N LEU A 179 18.82 2.56 3.77
CA LEU A 179 17.63 2.96 4.52
C LEU A 179 17.29 4.44 4.28
N LEU A 180 18.29 5.32 4.35
CA LEU A 180 18.10 6.76 4.09
C LEU A 180 17.64 7.02 2.66
N GLN A 181 18.18 6.30 1.67
CA GLN A 181 17.73 6.37 0.29
C GLN A 181 16.28 5.91 0.15
N THR A 182 15.88 4.85 0.85
CA THR A 182 14.50 4.34 0.85
C THR A 182 13.52 5.38 1.42
N VAL A 183 13.85 6.01 2.56
CA VAL A 183 13.06 7.09 3.16
C VAL A 183 12.92 8.28 2.21
N ARG A 184 14.03 8.72 1.60
CA ARG A 184 14.02 9.81 0.61
C ARG A 184 13.18 9.47 -0.63
N SER A 185 13.19 8.21 -1.06
CA SER A 185 12.38 7.73 -2.18
C SER A 185 10.88 7.81 -1.86
N GLY A 186 10.46 7.28 -0.70
CA GLY A 186 9.06 7.34 -0.25
C GLY A 186 8.54 8.78 -0.15
N ARG A 187 9.33 9.68 0.46
CA ARG A 187 9.02 11.11 0.50
C ARG A 187 8.88 11.72 -0.90
N ARG A 188 9.80 11.41 -1.82
CA ARG A 188 9.77 11.94 -3.20
C ARG A 188 8.54 11.46 -3.97
N MET A 189 8.13 10.21 -3.79
CA MET A 189 6.90 9.66 -4.39
C MET A 189 5.68 10.49 -3.96
N PHE A 190 5.52 10.74 -2.66
CA PHE A 190 4.46 11.61 -2.16
C PHE A 190 4.50 13.02 -2.78
N GLU A 191 5.66 13.66 -2.82
CA GLU A 191 5.78 15.01 -3.38
C GLU A 191 5.46 15.07 -4.89
N ASN A 192 5.76 14.01 -5.63
CA ASN A 192 5.36 13.91 -7.03
C ASN A 192 3.84 13.78 -7.18
N ASP A 193 3.21 13.02 -6.27
CA ASP A 193 1.78 12.73 -6.31
C ASP A 193 0.91 13.91 -5.87
N VAL A 194 1.41 14.79 -5.00
CA VAL A 194 0.73 16.03 -4.60
C VAL A 194 0.22 16.82 -5.81
N LYS A 195 1.01 16.91 -6.88
CA LYS A 195 0.60 17.64 -8.11
C LYS A 195 -0.59 16.98 -8.79
N LEU A 196 -0.67 15.66 -8.76
CA LEU A 196 -1.78 14.90 -9.32
C LEU A 196 -3.01 15.00 -8.42
N ILE A 197 -2.84 14.90 -7.10
CA ILE A 197 -3.89 15.09 -6.10
C ILE A 197 -4.49 16.49 -6.20
N GLY A 198 -3.68 17.51 -6.50
CA GLY A 198 -4.14 18.88 -6.73
C GLY A 198 -5.12 19.04 -7.90
N ARG A 199 -5.20 18.06 -8.81
CA ARG A 199 -6.17 18.03 -9.91
C ARG A 199 -7.54 17.48 -9.50
N ILE A 200 -7.67 16.92 -8.30
CA ILE A 200 -8.96 16.53 -7.73
C ILE A 200 -9.64 17.78 -7.19
N GLU A 201 -10.83 18.11 -7.70
CA GLU A 201 -11.54 19.36 -7.39
C GLU A 201 -12.00 19.43 -5.92
N SER A 202 -12.51 18.32 -5.38
CA SER A 202 -13.07 18.29 -4.02
C SER A 202 -11.98 18.28 -2.96
N ALA A 203 -12.04 19.26 -2.05
CA ALA A 203 -11.15 19.32 -0.90
C ALA A 203 -11.28 18.10 0.02
N LYS A 204 -12.51 17.58 0.17
CA LYS A 204 -12.78 16.38 0.98
C LYS A 204 -12.17 15.12 0.37
N GLU A 205 -12.19 15.00 -0.96
CA GLU A 205 -11.53 13.90 -1.67
C GLU A 205 -10.00 14.00 -1.54
N ARG A 206 -9.43 15.20 -1.70
CA ARG A 206 -7.99 15.42 -1.47
C ARG A 206 -7.58 15.06 -0.05
N ALA A 207 -8.37 15.46 0.96
CA ALA A 207 -8.09 15.15 2.36
C ALA A 207 -8.13 13.64 2.65
N MET A 208 -9.07 12.92 2.04
CA MET A 208 -9.13 11.45 2.12
C MET A 208 -7.90 10.80 1.46
N ILE A 209 -7.49 11.28 0.28
CA ILE A 209 -6.27 10.79 -0.37
C ILE A 209 -5.06 11.05 0.54
N PHE A 210 -4.91 12.25 1.09
CA PHE A 210 -3.84 12.51 2.05
C PHE A 210 -3.92 11.62 3.30
N GLY A 211 -5.12 11.25 3.76
CA GLY A 211 -5.30 10.26 4.81
C GLY A 211 -4.67 8.91 4.46
N TYR A 212 -4.88 8.42 3.23
CA TYR A 212 -4.22 7.21 2.74
C TYR A 212 -2.68 7.32 2.75
N TYR A 213 -2.14 8.46 2.32
CA TYR A 213 -0.68 8.68 2.36
C TYR A 213 -0.15 8.76 3.79
N LEU A 214 -0.92 9.38 4.70
CA LEU A 214 -0.57 9.47 6.12
C LEU A 214 -0.53 8.09 6.78
N ASP A 215 -1.53 7.25 6.53
CA ASP A 215 -1.56 5.88 7.07
C ASP A 215 -0.33 5.07 6.63
N GLY A 216 0.08 5.20 5.35
CA GLY A 216 1.30 4.57 4.85
C GLY A 216 2.56 5.09 5.57
N ALA A 217 2.69 6.41 5.70
CA ALA A 217 3.83 7.04 6.37
C ALA A 217 3.90 6.65 7.86
N GLU A 218 2.75 6.62 8.55
CA GLU A 218 2.68 6.20 9.94
C GLU A 218 3.02 4.71 10.11
N THR A 219 2.62 3.85 9.18
CA THR A 219 3.04 2.43 9.17
C THR A 219 4.56 2.32 9.04
N ALA A 220 5.19 3.14 8.20
CA ALA A 220 6.65 3.19 8.08
C ALA A 220 7.34 3.79 9.33
N ARG A 221 6.63 4.66 10.07
CA ARG A 221 7.10 5.26 11.32
C ARG A 221 7.00 4.30 12.50
N SER A 222 5.91 3.53 12.60
CA SER A 222 5.48 2.72 13.76
C SER A 222 6.32 1.45 13.98
N THR A 223 7.62 1.52 13.71
CA THR A 223 8.58 0.42 13.90
C THR A 223 8.92 0.21 15.38
N GLU A 224 7.93 0.30 16.27
CA GLU A 224 8.10 -0.03 17.68
C GLU A 224 8.17 -1.55 17.80
N MET A 225 9.40 -2.03 17.95
CA MET A 225 9.67 -3.08 18.91
C MET A 225 9.43 -2.47 20.30
N GLU A 226 8.25 -2.71 20.87
CA GLU A 226 8.17 -2.89 22.32
C GLU A 226 8.69 -4.29 22.66
#